data_AF-L9XPD1-F1
#
_entry.id   AF-L9XPD1-F1
#
_cell.length_a   1.000
_cell.length_b   1.000
_cell.length_c   1.000
_cell.angle_alpha   90.00
_cell.angle_beta   90.00
_cell.angle_gamma   90.00
#
_symmetry.space_group_name_H-M   'P 1'
#
loop_
_entity.id
_entity.type
_entity.pdbx_description
1 polymer ?
#
loop_
_entity_poly.entity_id
_entity_poly.type
_entity_poly.pdbx_seq_one_letter_code
_entity_poly.pdbx_strand_id
1 'polypeptide(L)'
;MYHELDIFDDVRGGLKTIRDAGYDIHILSNGDPALLDSLIDHTNLADVITSVISADDIHLYKPARELYEYTAERIGIPLGNLVHVTASWSDVNGALNAGMQGVWLNRKGRAWEPYGREPDLIIESFHELAESLTTENTEK
;
A
#
# COMPACT_ATOMS: atom_id res chain seq x y z
N MET A 1 4.07 -14.42 18.99
CA MET A 1 3.95 -13.16 19.76
C MET A 1 4.54 -12.06 18.91
N TYR A 2 3.73 -11.44 18.05
CA TYR A 2 4.12 -10.21 17.34
C TYR A 2 3.77 -9.05 18.27
N HIS A 3 4.59 -8.81 19.28
CA HIS A 3 4.43 -7.64 20.15
C HIS A 3 5.32 -6.54 19.59
N GLU A 4 4.66 -5.47 19.14
CA GLU A 4 5.21 -4.16 18.80
C GLU A 4 6.13 -4.15 17.57
N LEU A 5 5.51 -4.09 16.39
CA LEU A 5 6.16 -3.54 15.22
C LEU A 5 6.05 -2.01 15.31
N ASP A 6 7.18 -1.35 15.57
CA ASP A 6 7.25 0.10 15.50
C ASP A 6 6.97 0.58 14.06
N ILE A 7 6.19 1.65 13.95
CA ILE A 7 5.99 2.34 12.68
C ILE A 7 7.23 3.18 12.35
N PHE A 8 7.62 3.22 11.07
CA PHE A 8 8.66 4.14 10.63
C PHE A 8 8.18 5.60 10.77
N ASP A 9 9.08 6.50 11.15
CA ASP A 9 8.76 7.90 11.51
C ASP A 9 8.01 8.68 10.40
N ASP A 10 8.24 8.35 9.12
CA ASP A 10 7.60 9.00 7.98
C ASP A 10 6.18 8.50 7.70
N VAL A 11 5.79 7.34 8.22
CA VAL A 11 4.52 6.68 7.89
C VAL A 11 3.35 7.57 8.26
N ARG A 12 3.29 8.02 9.53
CA ARG A 12 2.15 8.84 9.98
C ARG A 12 2.08 10.17 9.24
N GLY A 13 3.21 10.87 9.13
CA GLY A 13 3.30 12.17 8.47
C GLY A 13 2.90 12.09 6.99
N GLY A 14 3.50 11.14 6.26
CA GLY A 14 3.22 10.94 4.84
C GLY A 14 1.79 10.50 4.57
N LEU A 15 1.28 9.49 5.28
CA LEU A 15 -0.11 9.05 5.12
C LEU A 15 -1.12 10.17 5.45
N LYS A 16 -0.86 10.98 6.48
CA LYS A 16 -1.71 12.13 6.78
C LYS A 16 -1.74 13.13 5.62
N THR A 17 -0.59 13.47 5.03
CA THR A 17 -0.53 14.38 3.88
C THR A 17 -1.28 13.80 2.67
N ILE A 18 -1.13 12.50 2.40
CA ILE A 18 -1.84 11.81 1.32
C ILE A 18 -3.35 11.87 1.53
N ARG A 19 -3.83 11.58 2.74
CA ARG A 19 -5.25 11.68 3.10
C ARG A 19 -5.77 13.10 2.98
N ASP A 20 -5.03 14.08 3.51
CA ASP A 20 -5.40 15.49 3.46
C ASP A 20 -5.42 16.03 2.00
N ALA A 21 -4.75 15.35 1.06
CA ALA A 21 -4.80 15.60 -0.38
C ALA A 21 -5.99 14.91 -1.09
N GLY A 22 -6.84 14.18 -0.37
CA GLY A 22 -8.08 13.59 -0.88
C GLY A 22 -8.01 12.12 -1.29
N TYR A 23 -6.94 11.41 -0.95
CA TYR A 23 -6.81 9.97 -1.22
C TYR A 23 -7.29 9.13 -0.03
N ASP A 24 -8.05 8.07 -0.30
CA ASP A 24 -8.34 7.03 0.68
C ASP A 24 -7.11 6.11 0.87
N ILE A 25 -6.91 5.64 2.11
CA ILE A 25 -5.76 4.82 2.47
C ILE A 25 -6.25 3.47 2.98
N HIS A 26 -5.94 2.42 2.23
CA HIS A 26 -6.34 1.06 2.55
C HIS A 26 -5.13 0.18 2.85
N ILE A 27 -5.24 -0.66 3.87
CA ILE A 27 -4.24 -1.71 4.13
C ILE A 27 -4.67 -2.99 3.43
N LEU A 28 -3.79 -3.57 2.63
CA LEU A 28 -3.94 -4.92 2.08
C LEU A 28 -2.85 -5.83 2.63
N SER A 29 -3.21 -6.87 3.38
CA SER A 29 -2.25 -7.77 4.04
C SER A 29 -2.62 -9.25 3.92
N ASN A 30 -1.60 -10.10 3.88
CA ASN A 30 -1.77 -11.56 4.01
C ASN A 30 -2.04 -12.00 5.47
N GLY A 31 -2.02 -11.07 6.42
CA GLY A 31 -2.24 -11.36 7.84
C GLY A 31 -3.71 -11.56 8.20
N ASP A 32 -3.94 -12.31 9.28
CA ASP A 32 -5.26 -12.54 9.88
C ASP A 32 -5.93 -11.21 10.33
N PRO A 33 -7.26 -11.05 10.16
CA PRO A 33 -7.97 -9.83 10.54
C PRO A 33 -7.73 -9.37 11.98
N ALA A 34 -7.76 -10.28 12.96
CA ALA A 34 -7.57 -9.92 14.37
C ALA A 34 -6.14 -9.43 14.66
N LEU A 35 -5.15 -9.95 13.92
CA LEU A 35 -3.78 -9.43 13.98
C LEU A 35 -3.69 -8.01 13.39
N LEU A 36 -4.38 -7.75 12.28
CA LEU A 36 -4.36 -6.43 11.63
C LEU A 36 -5.08 -5.37 12.46
N ASP A 37 -6.24 -5.70 13.03
CA ASP A 37 -6.97 -4.80 13.93
C ASP A 37 -6.11 -4.44 15.14
N SER A 38 -5.48 -5.45 15.76
CA SER A 38 -4.54 -5.22 16.87
C SER A 38 -3.37 -4.33 16.45
N LEU A 39 -2.75 -4.55 15.28
CA LEU A 39 -1.67 -3.69 14.79
C LEU A 39 -2.13 -2.23 14.63
N ILE A 40 -3.34 -2.01 14.12
CA ILE A 40 -3.86 -0.65 13.95
C ILE A 40 -4.14 -0.01 15.30
N ASP A 41 -4.75 -0.72 16.25
CA ASP A 41 -5.04 -0.21 17.59
C ASP A 41 -3.78 0.18 18.37
N HIS A 42 -2.68 -0.54 18.15
CA HIS A 42 -1.38 -0.24 18.78
C HIS A 42 -0.58 0.81 18.01
N THR A 43 -1.08 1.28 16.86
CA THR A 43 -0.47 2.36 16.10
C THR A 43 -1.33 3.61 16.15
N ASN A 44 -0.71 4.78 16.11
CA ASN A 44 -1.44 6.03 15.94
C ASN A 44 -1.82 6.24 14.46
N LEU A 45 -2.45 5.24 13.81
CA LEU A 45 -2.83 5.30 12.39
C LEU A 45 -4.33 5.11 12.14
N ALA A 46 -5.12 4.76 13.15
CA ALA A 46 -6.55 4.50 13.00
C ALA A 46 -7.34 5.69 12.40
N ASP A 47 -6.87 6.93 12.59
CA ASP A 47 -7.50 8.13 12.02
C ASP A 47 -7.14 8.38 10.56
N VAL A 48 -6.08 7.76 10.03
CA VAL A 48 -5.63 7.94 8.64
C VAL A 48 -5.98 6.75 7.74
N ILE A 49 -6.28 5.57 8.29
CA ILE A 49 -6.63 4.37 7.54
C ILE A 49 -8.13 4.34 7.28
N THR A 50 -8.54 4.28 6.01
CA THR A 50 -9.93 4.16 5.57
C THR A 50 -10.47 2.75 5.80
N SER A 51 -9.72 1.71 5.44
CA SER A 51 -10.11 0.32 5.71
C SER A 51 -8.94 -0.66 5.66
N VAL A 52 -9.20 -1.88 6.10
CA VAL A 52 -8.27 -3.01 6.09
C VAL A 52 -8.88 -4.15 5.30
N ILE A 53 -8.06 -4.78 4.47
CA ILE A 53 -8.41 -5.93 3.65
C ILE A 53 -7.41 -7.05 3.98
N SER A 54 -7.94 -8.19 4.41
CA SER A 54 -7.16 -9.40 4.65
C SER A 54 -7.29 -10.36 3.48
N ALA A 55 -6.19 -10.99 3.10
CA ALA A 55 -6.19 -12.11 2.16
C ALA A 55 -6.92 -13.34 2.72
N ASP A 56 -7.07 -13.44 4.04
CA ASP A 56 -7.75 -14.55 4.71
C ASP A 56 -9.24 -14.62 4.35
N ASP A 57 -9.84 -13.48 3.99
CA ASP A 57 -11.23 -13.38 3.52
C ASP A 57 -11.50 -14.31 2.31
N ILE A 58 -10.50 -14.51 1.46
CA ILE A 58 -10.62 -15.29 0.20
C ILE A 58 -9.62 -16.44 0.08
N HIS A 59 -8.73 -16.61 1.06
CA HIS A 59 -7.67 -17.63 1.09
C HIS A 59 -6.76 -17.64 -0.16
N LEU A 60 -6.59 -16.47 -0.78
CA LEU A 60 -5.68 -16.22 -1.90
C LEU A 60 -4.73 -15.11 -1.51
N TYR A 61 -3.44 -15.41 -1.50
CA TYR A 61 -2.42 -14.57 -0.91
C TYR A 61 -1.58 -13.87 -1.99
N LYS A 62 -1.05 -12.69 -1.67
CA LYS A 62 -0.11 -11.99 -2.55
C LYS A 62 1.01 -12.93 -3.02
N PRO A 63 1.43 -12.88 -4.30
CA PRO A 63 1.04 -11.90 -5.33
C PRO A 63 -0.11 -12.40 -6.23
N ALA A 64 -1.02 -13.25 -5.75
CA ALA A 64 -2.17 -13.70 -6.53
C ALA A 64 -3.01 -12.51 -7.01
N ARG A 65 -3.32 -12.48 -8.31
CA ARG A 65 -4.03 -11.39 -8.98
C ARG A 65 -5.41 -11.15 -8.36
N GLU A 66 -6.07 -12.24 -8.00
CA GLU A 66 -7.41 -12.32 -7.43
C GLU A 66 -7.54 -11.53 -6.13
N LEU A 67 -6.46 -11.41 -5.35
CA LEU A 67 -6.47 -10.62 -4.12
C LEU A 67 -6.55 -9.12 -4.39
N TYR A 68 -5.87 -8.64 -5.44
CA TYR A 68 -5.94 -7.24 -5.85
C TYR A 68 -7.31 -6.93 -6.47
N GLU A 69 -7.85 -7.84 -7.28
CA GLU A 69 -9.21 -7.74 -7.84
C GLU A 69 -10.27 -7.70 -6.73
N TYR A 70 -10.19 -8.61 -5.76
CA TYR A 70 -11.06 -8.60 -4.58
C TYR A 70 -10.93 -7.29 -3.80
N THR A 71 -9.73 -6.76 -3.64
CA THR A 71 -9.51 -5.47 -2.95
C THR A 71 -10.23 -4.33 -3.67
N ALA A 72 -10.09 -4.24 -5.00
CA ALA A 72 -10.76 -3.25 -5.83
C ALA A 72 -12.29 -3.34 -5.74
N GLU A 73 -12.84 -4.57 -5.79
CA GLU A 73 -14.27 -4.82 -5.60
C GLU A 73 -14.76 -4.43 -4.21
N ARG A 74 -14.01 -4.79 -3.16
CA ARG A 74 -14.33 -4.53 -1.76
C ARG A 74 -14.47 -3.03 -1.47
N ILE A 75 -13.59 -2.21 -2.04
CA ILE A 75 -13.58 -0.75 -1.85
C ILE A 75 -14.37 0.01 -2.92
N GLY A 76 -14.85 -0.68 -3.96
CA GLY A 76 -15.65 -0.08 -5.04
C GLY A 76 -14.86 0.84 -5.98
N ILE A 77 -13.55 0.65 -6.10
CA ILE A 77 -12.67 1.47 -6.95
C ILE A 77 -12.05 0.59 -8.04
N PRO A 78 -12.10 0.99 -9.33
CA PRO A 78 -11.46 0.24 -10.39
C PRO A 78 -9.94 0.10 -10.19
N LEU A 79 -9.37 -1.06 -10.55
CA LEU A 79 -7.93 -1.34 -10.40
C LEU A 79 -7.03 -0.24 -10.96
N GLY A 80 -7.36 0.31 -12.13
CA GLY A 80 -6.57 1.37 -12.78
C GLY A 80 -6.56 2.70 -12.03
N ASN A 81 -7.38 2.86 -11.01
CA ASN A 81 -7.42 4.04 -10.13
C ASN A 81 -6.78 3.76 -8.75
N LEU A 82 -6.07 2.63 -8.61
CA LEU A 82 -5.42 2.25 -7.37
C LEU A 82 -3.89 2.26 -7.51
N VAL A 83 -3.24 2.80 -6.48
CA VAL A 83 -1.79 2.79 -6.32
C VAL A 83 -1.44 1.82 -5.19
N HIS A 84 -0.72 0.74 -5.52
CA HIS A 84 -0.24 -0.22 -4.53
C HIS A 84 1.20 0.09 -4.12
N VAL A 85 1.42 0.38 -2.85
CA VAL A 85 2.73 0.79 -2.31
C VAL A 85 3.26 -0.32 -1.40
N THR A 86 4.44 -0.85 -1.71
CA THR A 86 5.02 -1.97 -0.95
C THR A 86 6.53 -2.03 -1.07
N ALA A 87 7.20 -2.60 -0.07
CA ALA A 87 8.65 -2.82 -0.09
C ALA A 87 9.05 -4.15 -0.77
N SER A 88 8.07 -4.99 -1.15
CA SER A 88 8.30 -6.30 -1.77
C SER A 88 8.21 -6.23 -3.29
N TRP A 89 9.27 -6.64 -3.98
CA TRP A 89 9.30 -6.73 -5.45
C TRP A 89 8.15 -7.58 -6.01
N SER A 90 7.86 -8.74 -5.39
CA SER A 90 6.82 -9.65 -5.89
C SER A 90 5.42 -9.05 -5.73
N ASP A 91 5.20 -8.27 -4.67
CA ASP A 91 3.92 -7.63 -4.37
C ASP A 91 3.65 -6.44 -5.31
N VAL A 92 4.69 -5.67 -5.66
CA VAL A 92 4.60 -4.66 -6.75
C VAL A 92 4.21 -5.34 -8.06
N ASN A 93 4.90 -6.42 -8.45
CA ASN A 93 4.59 -7.13 -9.69
C ASN A 93 3.18 -7.73 -9.69
N GLY A 94 2.71 -8.24 -8.56
CA GLY A 94 1.33 -8.70 -8.38
C GLY A 94 0.31 -7.60 -8.72
N ALA A 95 0.49 -6.41 -8.15
CA ALA A 95 -0.36 -5.26 -8.41
C ALA A 95 -0.30 -4.79 -9.88
N LEU A 96 0.91 -4.69 -10.46
CA LEU A 96 1.11 -4.32 -11.87
C LEU A 96 0.44 -5.32 -12.83
N ASN A 97 0.46 -6.61 -12.51
CA ASN A 97 -0.16 -7.67 -13.31
C ASN A 97 -1.69 -7.71 -13.16
N ALA A 98 -2.21 -7.25 -12.01
CA ALA A 98 -3.64 -7.05 -11.82
C ALA A 98 -4.17 -5.83 -12.60
N GLY A 99 -3.32 -4.83 -12.84
CA GLY A 99 -3.66 -3.61 -13.58
C GLY A 99 -3.74 -2.35 -12.71
N MET A 100 -3.15 -2.40 -11.51
CA MET A 100 -2.94 -1.23 -10.64
C MET A 100 -1.66 -0.50 -11.02
N GLN A 101 -1.48 0.72 -10.51
CA GLN A 101 -0.18 1.37 -10.45
C GLN A 101 0.63 0.75 -9.30
N GLY A 102 1.90 0.44 -9.53
CA GLY A 102 2.80 -0.20 -8.57
C GLY A 102 3.93 0.72 -8.13
N VAL A 103 4.01 1.00 -6.84
CA VAL A 103 5.06 1.84 -6.23
C VAL A 103 5.94 1.01 -5.32
N TRP A 104 7.25 1.09 -5.55
CA TRP A 104 8.22 0.38 -4.73
C TRP A 104 8.80 1.27 -3.62
N LEU A 105 8.55 0.91 -2.36
CA LEU A 105 9.12 1.56 -1.19
C LEU A 105 10.50 0.96 -0.87
N ASN A 106 11.56 1.56 -1.43
CA ASN A 106 12.93 1.11 -1.36
C ASN A 106 13.78 1.85 -0.32
N ARG A 107 13.37 1.78 0.96
CA ARG A 107 14.12 2.37 2.10
C ARG A 107 15.58 1.92 2.23
N LYS A 108 15.95 0.81 1.57
CA LYS A 108 17.27 0.17 1.70
C LYS A 108 18.18 0.39 0.49
N GLY A 109 17.76 1.19 -0.49
CA GLY A 109 18.55 1.44 -1.71
C GLY A 109 18.92 0.15 -2.46
N ARG A 110 18.05 -0.86 -2.42
CA ARG A 110 18.27 -2.13 -3.11
C ARG A 110 18.15 -1.93 -4.62
N ALA A 111 18.84 -2.76 -5.39
CA ALA A 111 18.58 -2.84 -6.82
C ALA A 111 17.23 -3.51 -7.06
N TRP A 112 16.54 -3.08 -8.12
CA TRP A 112 15.35 -3.77 -8.61
C TRP A 112 15.75 -5.12 -9.22
N GLU A 113 14.90 -6.13 -9.08
CA GLU A 113 15.15 -7.43 -9.71
C GLU A 113 14.99 -7.30 -11.24
N PRO A 114 15.84 -7.97 -12.05
CA PRO A 114 15.84 -7.83 -13.50
C PRO A 114 14.68 -8.58 -14.20
N TYR A 115 13.67 -9.00 -13.43
CA TYR A 115 12.52 -9.76 -13.90
C TYR A 115 11.24 -8.98 -13.62
N GLY A 116 10.23 -9.17 -14.48
CA GLY A 116 8.95 -8.50 -14.34
C GLY A 116 8.93 -7.07 -14.91
N ARG A 117 7.89 -6.32 -14.56
CA ARG A 117 7.76 -4.90 -14.95
C ARG A 117 8.48 -4.01 -13.94
N GLU A 118 9.00 -2.89 -14.41
CA GLU A 118 9.46 -1.82 -13.53
C GLU A 118 8.27 -1.21 -12.76
N PRO A 119 8.47 -0.78 -11.51
CA PRO A 119 7.46 -0.01 -10.78
C PRO A 119 7.19 1.31 -11.51
N ASP A 120 5.97 1.83 -11.38
CA ASP A 120 5.62 3.14 -11.92
C ASP A 120 6.32 4.27 -11.15
N LEU A 121 6.67 4.04 -9.88
CA LEU A 121 7.45 4.95 -9.05
C LEU A 121 8.30 4.18 -8.02
N ILE A 122 9.50 4.68 -7.74
CA ILE A 122 10.34 4.23 -6.64
C ILE A 122 10.42 5.37 -5.63
N ILE A 123 10.14 5.06 -4.37
CA ILE A 123 10.21 6.01 -3.26
C ILE A 123 11.06 5.43 -2.13
N GLU A 124 11.66 6.29 -1.31
CA GLU A 124 12.37 5.91 -0.10
C GLU A 124 11.55 6.21 1.17
N SER A 125 10.46 6.98 1.05
CA SER A 125 9.57 7.32 2.17
C SER A 125 8.13 7.65 1.72
N PHE A 126 7.18 7.62 2.65
CA PHE A 126 5.82 8.09 2.43
C PHE A 126 5.73 9.62 2.28
N HIS A 127 6.73 10.39 2.72
CA HIS A 127 6.81 11.82 2.42
C HIS A 127 7.02 12.05 0.91
N GLU A 128 7.91 11.29 0.28
CA GLU A 128 8.18 11.37 -1.16
C GLU A 128 6.97 10.94 -2.00
N LEU A 129 6.22 9.94 -1.54
CA LEU A 129 4.95 9.59 -2.16
C LEU A 129 3.94 10.74 -2.06
N ALA A 130 3.83 11.36 -0.89
CA ALA A 130 2.94 12.49 -0.68
C ALA A 130 3.30 13.69 -1.58
N GLU A 131 4.59 14.01 -1.70
CA GLU A 131 5.08 15.06 -2.61
C GLU A 131 4.73 14.75 -4.07
N SER A 132 4.91 13.50 -4.50
CA SER A 132 4.58 13.05 -5.85
C SER A 132 3.08 13.22 -6.15
N LEU A 133 2.21 12.74 -5.26
CA LEU A 133 0.76 12.79 -5.43
C LEU A 133 0.16 14.21 -5.33
N THR A 134 0.80 15.12 -4.60
CA THR A 134 0.33 16.50 -4.42
C THR A 134 0.81 17.44 -5.52
N THR A 135 1.97 17.17 -6.11
CA THR A 135 2.48 17.91 -7.27
C THR A 135 1.57 17.67 -8.49
N GLU A 136 1.17 16.43 -8.74
CA GLU A 136 0.24 16.08 -9.83
C GLU A 136 -1.14 16.75 -9.69
N ASN A 137 -1.61 16.97 -8.46
CA ASN A 137 -2.89 17.64 -8.20
C ASN A 137 -2.86 19.15 -8.42
N THR A 138 -1.68 19.77 -8.52
CA THR A 138 -1.54 21.22 -8.75
C THR A 138 -1.52 21.56 -10.25
N GLU A 139 -1.29 20.57 -11.12
CA GLU A 139 -1.20 20.75 -12.59
C GLU A 139 -2.52 20.46 -13.34
N LYS A 140 -3.61 20.16 -12.64
CA LYS A 140 -4.97 20.01 -13.20
C LYS A 140 -5.90 21.13 -12.76
#